data_AF-A0A8B8N951-F1
#
_entry.id   AF-A0A8B8N951-F1
#
_cell.length_a   1.000
_cell.length_b   1.000
_cell.length_c   1.000
_cell.angle_alpha   90.00
_cell.angle_beta   90.00
_cell.angle_gamma   90.00
#
_symmetry.space_group_name_H-M   'P 1'
#
loop_
_entity.id
_entity.type
_entity.pdbx_description
1 polymer ?
#
loop_
_entity_poly.entity_id
_entity_poly.type
_entity_poly.pdbx_seq_one_letter_code
_entity_poly.pdbx_strand_id
1 'polypeptide(L)'
;LRRLGEPMTLFGEREMERRDRLRMLMAKLDAEGQLEKLMKAHEDEEAAASTAPEDVEEEMLQYPFYTEGSKALLDARIDIAKFSITRAALRLERARRRRDDPDEDVDAEIDWALKKAESLSLHCSEIGDERPLSGCSFSHDGKLLATCSMSGVAKLWDTCRMPQVSKVSTLKGHTERATDVAFSPVQNHIATASADRTAKLWNAEGTVLKTFEGHLDRLGRIAFHPSGKYLGTTSFDKTWRLWDIDTGEELLLQEGHSRSVYGIDFHQDGSLVASCGLDALARVWDLRTGRSILALEGHVKPILGISFSPNGYHLATGGEDNTCRIWDLRKKKSLYTIPAHANLISEVKFEPQEGYFLVTASYDTTAKVWSARDFKPVKTLSVHEAKITSMDITADASHIVTVSHDRTIKLWTSADDMKEQAMDVD
;
A
#
# COMPACT_ATOMS: atom_id res chain seq x y z
N LEU A 1 -20.84 -14.18 31.80
CA LEU A 1 -20.18 -12.95 31.30
C LEU A 1 -21.21 -11.94 30.81
N ARG A 2 -21.93 -12.17 29.71
CA ARG A 2 -22.92 -11.21 29.15
C ARG A 2 -24.00 -10.73 30.15
N ARG A 3 -24.59 -11.65 30.91
CA ARG A 3 -25.58 -11.32 31.98
C ARG A 3 -24.96 -10.75 33.25
N LEU A 4 -23.66 -10.99 33.47
CA LEU A 4 -22.90 -10.42 34.59
C LEU A 4 -22.43 -8.98 34.29
N GLY A 5 -22.80 -8.42 33.14
CA GLY A 5 -22.32 -7.11 32.68
C GLY A 5 -20.83 -7.10 32.32
N GLU A 6 -20.18 -8.27 32.28
CA GLU A 6 -18.76 -8.37 32.01
C GLU A 6 -18.45 -8.48 30.51
N PRO A 7 -17.31 -7.90 30.07
CA PRO A 7 -16.87 -7.99 28.69
C PRO A 7 -16.74 -9.45 28.24
N MET A 8 -17.44 -9.80 27.16
CA MET A 8 -17.49 -11.16 26.58
C MET A 8 -16.12 -11.67 26.16
N THR A 9 -15.23 -10.76 25.77
CA THR A 9 -13.84 -11.01 25.38
C THR A 9 -12.99 -9.84 25.81
N LEU A 10 -11.88 -10.10 26.51
CA LEU A 10 -10.78 -9.16 26.54
C LEU A 10 -9.92 -9.36 25.29
N PHE A 11 -9.26 -8.29 24.87
CA PHE A 11 -8.40 -8.30 23.70
C PHE A 11 -7.28 -9.34 23.87
N GLY A 12 -7.21 -10.32 22.96
CA GLY A 12 -6.24 -11.42 22.99
C GLY A 12 -6.70 -12.69 23.73
N GLU A 13 -7.88 -12.70 24.37
CA GLU A 13 -8.39 -13.89 25.07
C GLU A 13 -8.77 -15.01 24.10
N ARG A 14 -8.15 -16.17 24.27
CA ARG A 14 -8.57 -17.41 23.59
C ARG A 14 -9.81 -18.00 24.26
N GLU A 15 -10.50 -18.92 23.57
CA GLU A 15 -11.72 -19.55 24.09
C GLU A 15 -11.52 -20.27 25.44
N MET A 16 -10.32 -20.81 25.68
CA MET A 16 -9.96 -21.51 26.91
C MET A 16 -9.83 -20.57 28.10
N GLU A 17 -9.16 -19.42 27.91
CA GLU A 17 -8.98 -18.39 28.94
C GLU A 17 -10.31 -17.74 29.33
N ARG A 18 -11.21 -17.57 28.34
CA ARG A 18 -12.58 -17.10 28.58
C ARG A 18 -13.36 -18.07 29.47
N ARG A 19 -13.21 -19.38 29.26
CA ARG A 19 -13.85 -20.43 30.07
C ARG A 19 -13.31 -20.43 31.50
N ASP A 20 -12.01 -20.28 31.67
CA ASP A 20 -11.40 -20.24 33.01
C ASP A 20 -11.76 -18.97 33.78
N ARG A 21 -11.85 -17.82 33.11
CA ARG A 21 -12.38 -16.60 33.74
C ARG A 21 -13.84 -16.78 34.18
N LEU A 22 -14.68 -17.34 33.30
CA LEU A 22 -16.08 -17.59 33.65
C LEU A 22 -16.18 -18.54 34.85
N ARG A 23 -15.35 -19.59 34.93
CA ARG A 23 -15.28 -20.46 36.12
C ARG A 23 -14.90 -19.70 37.38
N MET A 24 -13.89 -18.84 37.31
CA MET A 24 -13.46 -18.03 38.47
C MET A 24 -14.54 -17.07 38.95
N LEU A 25 -15.31 -16.48 38.05
CA LEU A 25 -16.42 -15.58 38.39
C LEU A 25 -17.60 -16.33 38.98
N MET A 26 -17.93 -17.49 38.41
CA MET A 26 -18.98 -18.35 38.96
C MET A 26 -18.63 -18.81 40.37
N ALA A 27 -17.36 -19.17 40.62
CA ALA A 27 -16.89 -19.52 41.96
C ALA A 27 -16.95 -18.35 42.97
N LYS A 28 -16.69 -17.11 42.53
CA LYS A 28 -16.86 -15.91 43.37
C LYS A 28 -18.33 -15.63 43.68
N LEU A 29 -19.20 -15.73 42.69
CA LEU A 29 -20.65 -15.52 42.84
C LEU A 29 -21.32 -16.59 43.73
N ASP A 30 -20.78 -17.81 43.70
CA ASP A 30 -21.21 -18.90 44.58
C ASP A 30 -20.79 -18.63 46.04
N ALA A 31 -19.56 -18.16 46.26
CA ALA A 31 -19.09 -17.73 47.58
C ALA A 31 -19.90 -16.54 48.14
N GLU A 32 -20.46 -15.69 47.28
CA GLU A 32 -21.33 -14.56 47.65
C GLU A 32 -22.82 -14.95 47.78
N GLY A 33 -23.19 -16.21 47.49
CA GLY A 33 -24.58 -16.70 47.56
C GLY A 33 -25.53 -16.07 46.55
N GLN A 34 -24.99 -15.43 45.50
CA GLN A 34 -25.78 -14.77 44.45
C GLN A 34 -26.05 -15.69 43.25
N LEU A 35 -25.32 -16.81 43.15
CA LEU A 35 -25.41 -17.75 42.05
C LEU A 35 -26.79 -18.44 41.97
N GLU A 36 -27.35 -18.88 43.10
CA GLU A 36 -28.66 -19.53 43.14
C GLU A 36 -29.80 -18.59 42.68
N LYS A 37 -29.71 -17.29 43.00
CA LYS A 37 -30.68 -16.29 42.55
C LYS A 37 -30.62 -16.07 41.04
N LEU A 38 -29.42 -16.09 40.46
CA LEU A 38 -29.22 -15.96 39.01
C LEU A 38 -29.67 -17.21 38.26
N MET A 39 -29.47 -18.40 38.83
CA MET A 39 -29.97 -19.66 38.26
C MET A 39 -31.51 -19.73 38.29
N LYS A 40 -32.13 -19.31 39.41
CA LYS A 40 -33.60 -19.30 39.51
C LYS A 40 -34.24 -18.28 38.57
N ALA A 41 -33.63 -17.09 38.42
CA ALA A 41 -34.06 -16.11 37.42
C ALA A 41 -33.91 -16.64 35.98
N HIS A 42 -32.95 -17.54 35.73
CA HIS A 42 -32.80 -18.19 34.43
C HIS A 42 -33.87 -19.23 34.17
N GLU A 43 -34.21 -20.06 35.16
CA GLU A 43 -35.30 -21.03 35.08
C GLU A 43 -36.66 -20.34 34.87
N ASP A 44 -36.89 -19.22 35.56
CA ASP A 44 -38.12 -18.42 35.42
C ASP A 44 -38.22 -17.72 34.04
N GLU A 45 -37.09 -17.27 33.48
CA GLU A 45 -37.04 -16.68 32.12
C GLU A 45 -37.18 -17.72 31.00
N GLU A 46 -36.60 -18.91 31.15
CA GLU A 46 -36.78 -20.01 30.19
C GLU A 46 -38.22 -20.56 30.24
N ALA A 47 -38.81 -20.64 31.43
CA ALA A 47 -40.22 -20.96 31.60
C ALA A 47 -41.12 -19.89 30.92
N ALA A 48 -40.79 -18.61 31.06
CA ALA A 48 -41.50 -17.52 30.39
C ALA A 48 -41.34 -17.57 28.85
N ALA A 49 -40.13 -17.85 28.34
CA ALA A 49 -39.86 -18.00 26.91
C ALA A 49 -40.60 -19.20 26.28
N SER A 50 -40.85 -20.26 27.05
CA SER A 50 -41.60 -21.44 26.58
C SER A 50 -43.13 -21.24 26.46
N THR A 51 -43.66 -20.13 26.98
CA THR A 51 -45.12 -19.86 27.04
C THR A 51 -45.63 -18.84 26.02
N ALA A 52 -44.77 -18.30 25.16
CA ALA A 52 -45.17 -17.41 24.08
C ALA A 52 -45.54 -18.22 22.80
N PRO A 53 -46.68 -17.94 22.15
CA PRO A 53 -47.06 -18.61 20.90
C PRO A 53 -46.09 -18.27 19.76
N GLU A 54 -45.73 -19.29 18.98
CA GLU A 54 -44.66 -19.36 17.94
C GLU A 54 -44.83 -18.43 16.70
N ASP A 55 -45.61 -17.36 16.77
CA ASP A 55 -45.86 -16.44 15.63
C ASP A 55 -45.35 -15.01 15.87
N VAL A 56 -44.10 -14.91 16.34
CA VAL A 56 -43.29 -13.72 16.06
C VAL A 56 -42.04 -14.29 15.43
N GLU A 57 -41.89 -14.09 14.12
CA GLU A 57 -40.60 -14.19 13.45
C GLU A 57 -39.59 -13.53 14.40
N GLU A 58 -38.72 -14.35 15.00
CA GLU A 58 -37.53 -13.84 15.65
C GLU A 58 -36.78 -13.11 14.54
N GLU A 59 -37.08 -11.82 14.38
CA GLU A 59 -36.13 -10.85 13.89
C GLU A 59 -34.94 -11.03 14.82
N MET A 60 -34.05 -11.93 14.43
CA MET A 60 -32.65 -11.86 14.79
C MET A 60 -32.26 -10.43 14.45
N LEU A 61 -32.34 -9.55 15.44
CA LEU A 61 -31.66 -8.26 15.45
C LEU A 61 -30.19 -8.61 15.34
N GLN A 62 -29.77 -8.81 14.11
CA GLN A 62 -28.43 -9.09 13.68
C GLN A 62 -27.72 -7.76 13.85
N TYR A 63 -27.35 -7.46 15.10
CA TYR A 63 -26.49 -6.33 15.42
C TYR A 63 -25.32 -6.40 14.45
N PRO A 64 -25.17 -5.46 13.51
CA PRO A 64 -24.03 -5.50 12.63
C PRO A 64 -22.81 -5.37 13.55
N PHE A 65 -21.91 -6.35 13.48
CA PHE A 65 -20.53 -6.27 14.00
C PHE A 65 -19.74 -5.08 13.41
N TYR A 66 -20.38 -4.29 12.54
CA TYR A 66 -19.86 -3.13 11.85
C TYR A 66 -20.38 -1.87 12.52
N THR A 67 -19.48 -0.93 12.78
CA THR A 67 -19.84 0.44 13.12
C THR A 67 -20.48 1.11 11.90
N GLU A 68 -21.56 1.85 12.12
CA GLU A 68 -22.14 2.67 11.07
C GLU A 68 -21.12 3.75 10.65
N GLY A 69 -20.85 3.82 9.34
CA GLY A 69 -19.92 4.79 8.79
C GLY A 69 -20.51 6.19 8.69
N SER A 70 -19.64 7.20 8.56
CA SER A 70 -20.08 8.58 8.31
C SER A 70 -20.77 8.72 6.94
N LYS A 71 -21.64 9.73 6.79
CA LYS A 71 -22.24 10.06 5.49
C LYS A 71 -21.18 10.41 4.44
N ALA A 72 -20.11 11.10 4.86
CA ALA A 72 -18.96 11.41 4.00
C ALA A 72 -18.30 10.14 3.43
N LEU A 73 -18.16 9.08 4.24
CA LEU A 73 -17.65 7.79 3.77
C LEU A 73 -18.61 7.12 2.79
N LEU A 74 -19.93 7.25 2.97
CA LEU A 74 -20.90 6.72 2.01
C LEU A 74 -20.81 7.42 0.66
N ASP A 75 -20.74 8.76 0.65
CA ASP A 75 -20.57 9.55 -0.57
C ASP A 75 -19.24 9.22 -1.27
N ALA A 76 -18.15 9.12 -0.49
CA ALA A 76 -16.86 8.70 -1.01
C ALA A 76 -16.90 7.30 -1.62
N ARG A 77 -17.61 6.34 -1.01
CA ARG A 77 -17.79 4.99 -1.56
C ARG A 77 -18.56 4.99 -2.88
N ILE A 78 -19.58 5.85 -3.01
CA ILE A 78 -20.34 6.00 -4.25
C ILE A 78 -19.43 6.56 -5.36
N ASP A 79 -18.63 7.56 -5.03
CA ASP A 79 -17.68 8.17 -5.99
C ASP A 79 -16.60 7.18 -6.42
N ILE A 80 -16.01 6.44 -5.47
CA ILE A 80 -15.06 5.36 -5.75
C ILE A 80 -15.72 4.28 -6.60
N ALA A 81 -16.99 3.92 -6.35
CA ALA A 81 -17.70 2.94 -7.17
C ALA A 81 -17.90 3.42 -8.61
N LYS A 82 -18.38 4.66 -8.81
CA LYS A 82 -18.56 5.24 -10.15
C LYS A 82 -17.24 5.31 -10.92
N PHE A 83 -16.18 5.73 -10.27
CA PHE A 83 -14.84 5.81 -10.86
C PHE A 83 -14.30 4.41 -11.20
N SER A 84 -14.40 3.47 -10.26
CA SER A 84 -13.79 2.15 -10.44
C SER A 84 -14.52 1.26 -11.43
N ILE A 85 -15.85 1.33 -11.51
CA ILE A 85 -16.62 0.54 -12.48
C ILE A 85 -16.30 0.96 -13.91
N THR A 86 -16.22 2.27 -14.17
CA THR A 86 -15.89 2.79 -15.52
C THR A 86 -14.47 2.43 -15.93
N ARG A 87 -13.49 2.58 -15.03
CA ARG A 87 -12.10 2.23 -15.30
C ARG A 87 -11.87 0.73 -15.45
N ALA A 88 -12.53 -0.09 -14.63
CA ALA A 88 -12.48 -1.55 -14.76
C ALA A 88 -13.08 -2.03 -16.09
N ALA A 89 -14.16 -1.41 -16.55
CA ALA A 89 -14.76 -1.70 -17.85
C ALA A 89 -13.78 -1.34 -18.99
N LEU A 90 -13.20 -0.13 -18.96
CA LEU A 90 -12.23 0.33 -19.96
C LEU A 90 -10.98 -0.55 -20.01
N ARG A 91 -10.46 -0.97 -18.85
CA ARG A 91 -9.34 -1.91 -18.77
C ARG A 91 -9.67 -3.27 -19.36
N LEU A 92 -10.87 -3.80 -19.07
CA LEU A 92 -11.30 -5.08 -19.63
C LEU A 92 -11.52 -4.99 -21.15
N GLU A 93 -12.07 -3.88 -21.63
CA GLU A 93 -12.21 -3.60 -23.06
C GLU A 93 -10.84 -3.50 -23.75
N ARG A 94 -9.89 -2.75 -23.17
CA ARG A 94 -8.52 -2.65 -23.67
C ARG A 94 -7.87 -4.03 -23.76
N ALA A 95 -7.99 -4.84 -22.71
CA ALA A 95 -7.48 -6.21 -22.69
C ALA A 95 -8.20 -7.17 -23.65
N ARG A 96 -9.44 -6.87 -24.06
CA ARG A 96 -10.14 -7.62 -25.11
C ARG A 96 -9.65 -7.21 -26.50
N ARG A 97 -9.58 -5.90 -26.79
CA ARG A 97 -9.04 -5.37 -28.06
C ARG A 97 -7.64 -5.92 -28.34
N ARG A 98 -6.71 -5.76 -27.39
CA ARG A 98 -5.35 -6.33 -27.44
C ARG A 98 -5.26 -7.83 -27.74
N ARG A 99 -6.29 -8.60 -27.38
CA ARG A 99 -6.33 -10.05 -27.62
C ARG A 99 -6.97 -10.38 -28.96
N ASP A 100 -7.95 -9.59 -29.38
CA ASP A 100 -8.77 -9.84 -30.55
C ASP A 100 -8.14 -9.21 -31.82
N ASP A 101 -7.30 -8.17 -31.67
CA ASP A 101 -6.57 -7.49 -32.75
C ASP A 101 -5.30 -8.30 -33.13
N PRO A 102 -5.22 -8.87 -34.34
CA PRO A 102 -4.10 -9.71 -34.76
C PRO A 102 -2.83 -8.94 -35.12
N ASP A 103 -2.92 -7.61 -35.25
CA ASP A 103 -1.78 -6.73 -35.58
C ASP A 103 -1.01 -6.28 -34.31
N GLU A 104 -1.61 -6.39 -33.12
CA GLU A 104 -0.95 -6.09 -31.84
C GLU A 104 -0.20 -7.33 -31.33
N ASP A 105 1.04 -7.51 -31.78
CA ASP A 105 1.93 -8.55 -31.25
C ASP A 105 2.44 -8.17 -29.84
N VAL A 106 1.64 -8.45 -28.82
CA VAL A 106 1.99 -8.19 -27.40
C VAL A 106 3.34 -8.80 -27.02
N ASP A 107 3.71 -9.92 -27.65
CA ASP A 107 4.99 -10.60 -27.40
C ASP A 107 6.17 -9.78 -27.94
N ALA A 108 6.01 -9.14 -29.10
CA ALA A 108 7.02 -8.26 -29.68
C ALA A 108 7.18 -6.97 -28.87
N GLU A 109 6.08 -6.40 -28.35
CA GLU A 109 6.13 -5.23 -27.47
C GLU A 109 6.86 -5.55 -26.16
N ILE A 110 6.60 -6.73 -25.58
CA ILE A 110 7.30 -7.20 -24.37
C ILE A 110 8.78 -7.35 -24.67
N ASP A 111 9.16 -8.03 -25.75
CA ASP A 111 10.56 -8.23 -26.11
C ASP A 111 11.27 -6.89 -26.38
N TRP A 112 10.58 -5.92 -26.97
CA TRP A 112 11.10 -4.56 -27.16
C TRP A 112 11.31 -3.85 -25.82
N ALA A 113 10.32 -3.88 -24.92
CA ALA A 113 10.42 -3.28 -23.60
C ALA A 113 11.51 -3.94 -22.74
N LEU A 114 11.67 -5.26 -22.85
CA LEU A 114 12.74 -6.00 -22.18
C LEU A 114 14.12 -5.60 -22.72
N LYS A 115 14.28 -5.47 -24.04
CA LYS A 115 15.52 -4.94 -24.62
C LYS A 115 15.83 -3.51 -24.15
N LYS A 116 14.82 -2.66 -24.04
CA LYS A 116 14.96 -1.31 -23.46
C LYS A 116 15.41 -1.38 -21.99
N ALA A 117 14.85 -2.32 -21.21
CA ALA A 117 15.26 -2.56 -19.83
C ALA A 117 16.69 -3.16 -19.71
N GLU A 118 17.14 -3.95 -20.68
CA GLU A 118 18.51 -4.47 -20.72
C GLU A 118 19.55 -3.38 -20.99
N SER A 119 19.19 -2.38 -21.81
CA SER A 119 20.03 -1.24 -22.19
C SER A 119 20.08 -0.14 -21.12
N LEU A 120 19.41 -0.33 -19.98
CA LEU A 120 19.48 0.60 -18.85
C LEU A 120 20.91 0.77 -18.36
N SER A 121 21.34 2.03 -18.32
CA SER A 121 22.66 2.46 -17.85
C SER A 121 22.52 3.59 -16.84
N LEU A 122 23.53 3.75 -15.98
CA LEU A 122 23.53 4.83 -15.00
C LEU A 122 23.76 6.15 -15.73
N HIS A 123 22.82 7.08 -15.62
CA HIS A 123 22.91 8.39 -16.24
C HIS A 123 23.50 9.42 -15.27
N CYS A 124 22.84 9.61 -14.13
CA CYS A 124 23.23 10.59 -13.12
C CYS A 124 23.26 9.95 -11.74
N SER A 125 24.27 10.34 -10.95
CA SER A 125 24.32 10.10 -9.52
C SER A 125 24.43 11.44 -8.80
N GLU A 126 23.43 11.78 -7.99
CA GLU A 126 23.42 13.04 -7.25
C GLU A 126 23.31 12.81 -5.76
N ILE A 127 23.89 13.74 -4.98
CA ILE A 127 23.82 13.71 -3.52
C ILE A 127 22.53 14.41 -3.08
N GLY A 128 21.65 13.64 -2.46
CA GLY A 128 20.35 14.12 -2.01
C GLY A 128 20.45 14.99 -0.76
N ASP A 129 20.94 14.46 0.37
CA ASP A 129 21.00 15.18 1.65
C ASP A 129 22.12 14.69 2.57
N GLU A 130 22.30 15.32 3.73
CA GLU A 130 23.29 14.88 4.74
C GLU A 130 22.91 13.54 5.39
N ARG A 131 21.62 13.21 5.42
CA ARG A 131 21.10 11.96 5.97
C ARG A 131 20.65 11.00 4.86
N PRO A 132 20.58 9.69 5.16
CA PRO A 132 20.04 8.69 4.25
C PRO A 132 18.68 9.10 3.71
N LEU A 133 18.44 8.78 2.44
CA LEU A 133 17.16 8.96 1.81
C LEU A 133 16.26 7.75 2.10
N SER A 134 14.95 7.96 2.13
CA SER A 134 13.97 6.95 2.58
C SER A 134 12.91 6.63 1.53
N GLY A 135 12.45 7.63 0.78
CA GLY A 135 11.39 7.50 -0.22
C GLY A 135 11.72 8.30 -1.48
N CYS A 136 11.21 7.84 -2.62
CA CYS A 136 11.27 8.55 -3.89
C CYS A 136 9.99 8.34 -4.68
N SER A 137 9.54 9.38 -5.37
CA SER A 137 8.44 9.27 -6.31
C SER A 137 8.63 10.22 -7.50
N PHE A 138 8.17 9.81 -8.68
CA PHE A 138 8.09 10.65 -9.88
C PHE A 138 6.72 11.32 -9.99
N SER A 139 6.71 12.51 -10.59
CA SER A 139 5.48 13.12 -11.08
C SER A 139 4.91 12.34 -12.27
N HIS A 140 3.61 12.47 -12.51
CA HIS A 140 2.95 11.84 -13.67
C HIS A 140 3.62 12.20 -15.01
N ASP A 141 4.04 13.46 -15.17
CA ASP A 141 4.72 13.95 -16.38
C ASP A 141 6.19 13.50 -16.51
N GLY A 142 6.74 12.81 -15.49
CA GLY A 142 8.16 12.41 -15.45
C GLY A 142 9.18 13.53 -15.26
N LYS A 143 8.74 14.80 -15.24
CA LYS A 143 9.59 16.02 -15.17
C LYS A 143 10.09 16.37 -13.78
N LEU A 144 9.34 15.97 -12.76
CA LEU A 144 9.66 16.23 -11.37
C LEU A 144 9.89 14.92 -10.62
N LEU A 145 10.83 14.97 -9.69
CA LEU A 145 11.16 13.89 -8.79
C LEU A 145 11.19 14.41 -7.37
N ALA A 146 10.55 13.70 -6.47
CA ALA A 146 10.51 14.05 -5.07
C ALA A 146 11.21 12.98 -4.27
N THR A 147 12.15 13.39 -3.41
CA THR A 147 12.86 12.50 -2.50
C THR A 147 12.60 12.88 -1.06
N CYS A 148 12.45 11.89 -0.19
CA CYS A 148 12.46 12.08 1.25
C CYS A 148 13.78 11.67 1.87
N SER A 149 14.13 12.37 2.93
CA SER A 149 15.30 12.09 3.74
C SER A 149 14.95 11.84 5.20
N MET A 150 15.82 11.12 5.89
CA MET A 150 15.73 10.88 7.32
C MET A 150 15.98 12.14 8.17
N SER A 151 16.23 13.30 7.54
CA SER A 151 16.27 14.60 8.21
C SER A 151 14.88 15.22 8.40
N GLY A 152 13.85 14.66 7.76
CA GLY A 152 12.50 15.23 7.75
C GLY A 152 12.27 16.21 6.60
N VAL A 153 13.26 16.37 5.71
CA VAL A 153 13.15 17.24 4.54
C VAL A 153 12.80 16.38 3.33
N ALA A 154 11.79 16.81 2.57
CA ALA A 154 11.58 16.33 1.21
C ALA A 154 12.15 17.35 0.22
N LYS A 155 12.81 16.88 -0.83
CA LYS A 155 13.42 17.71 -1.88
C LYS A 155 12.76 17.40 -3.20
N LEU A 156 12.44 18.45 -3.94
CA LEU A 156 11.93 18.38 -5.30
C LEU A 156 13.07 18.63 -6.28
N TRP A 157 13.13 17.84 -7.33
CA TRP A 157 14.16 17.85 -8.32
C TRP A 157 13.55 17.89 -9.71
N ASP A 158 14.07 18.75 -10.58
CA ASP A 158 13.73 18.78 -12.00
C ASP A 158 14.59 17.75 -12.73
N THR A 159 13.95 16.83 -13.44
CA THR A 159 14.62 15.83 -14.28
C THR A 159 14.78 16.29 -15.73
N CYS A 160 14.12 17.39 -16.14
CA CYS A 160 14.18 17.91 -17.51
C CYS A 160 15.49 18.63 -17.86
N ARG A 161 16.23 19.18 -16.90
CA ARG A 161 17.49 19.89 -17.16
C ARG A 161 18.68 18.95 -17.08
N MET A 162 18.69 17.93 -17.92
CA MET A 162 19.88 17.08 -18.09
C MET A 162 21.03 17.95 -18.65
N PRO A 163 22.27 17.90 -18.09
CA PRO A 163 22.88 16.79 -17.35
C PRO A 163 22.89 16.90 -15.80
N GLN A 164 22.22 17.89 -15.19
CA GLN A 164 22.19 18.05 -13.73
C GLN A 164 20.74 18.12 -13.24
N VAL A 165 20.35 17.16 -12.40
CA VAL A 165 19.04 17.14 -11.75
C VAL A 165 19.01 18.32 -10.77
N SER A 166 18.40 19.42 -11.20
CA SER A 166 18.46 20.66 -10.42
C SER A 166 17.43 20.62 -9.31
N LYS A 167 17.88 20.92 -8.09
CA LYS A 167 17.01 21.05 -6.94
C LYS A 167 16.10 22.28 -7.08
N VAL A 168 14.79 22.06 -7.13
CA VAL A 168 13.78 23.10 -7.29
C VAL A 168 13.40 23.69 -5.95
N SER A 169 12.96 22.85 -5.01
CA SER A 169 12.42 23.29 -3.73
C SER A 169 12.77 22.32 -2.60
N THR A 170 12.81 22.85 -1.38
CA THR A 170 12.89 22.04 -0.15
C THR A 170 11.60 22.17 0.62
N LEU A 171 10.94 21.05 0.83
CA LEU A 171 9.78 20.90 1.69
C LEU A 171 10.29 20.68 3.12
N LYS A 172 10.30 21.74 3.90
CA LYS A 172 10.68 21.71 5.32
C LYS A 172 9.43 21.82 6.17
N GLY A 173 9.12 20.78 6.93
CA GLY A 173 7.99 20.83 7.85
C GLY A 173 7.83 19.62 8.76
N HIS A 174 8.49 18.49 8.47
CA HIS A 174 8.51 17.38 9.42
C HIS A 174 9.57 17.59 10.50
N THR A 175 9.25 17.19 11.72
CA THR A 175 10.13 17.30 12.88
C THR A 175 11.02 16.09 13.04
N GLU A 176 10.54 14.93 12.59
CA GLU A 176 11.27 13.66 12.58
C GLU A 176 11.60 13.19 11.15
N ARG A 177 12.17 11.98 11.05
CA ARG A 177 12.51 11.35 9.77
C ARG A 177 11.25 11.19 8.89
N ALA A 178 11.36 11.66 7.66
CA ALA A 178 10.34 11.38 6.66
C ALA A 178 10.51 9.93 6.16
N THR A 179 9.42 9.18 6.08
CA THR A 179 9.44 7.75 5.73
C THR A 179 9.16 7.52 4.26
N ASP A 180 8.29 8.34 3.65
CA ASP A 180 7.83 8.12 2.28
C ASP A 180 7.35 9.38 1.57
N VAL A 181 7.32 9.33 0.23
CA VAL A 181 6.77 10.37 -0.64
C VAL A 181 5.93 9.74 -1.72
N ALA A 182 4.77 10.33 -2.01
CA ALA A 182 4.02 10.03 -3.22
C ALA A 182 3.67 11.34 -3.94
N PHE A 183 3.65 11.30 -5.28
CA PHE A 183 3.01 12.34 -6.08
C PHE A 183 1.53 12.01 -6.30
N SER A 184 0.71 13.05 -6.40
CA SER A 184 -0.68 12.88 -6.83
C SER A 184 -0.72 12.53 -8.32
N PRO A 185 -1.61 11.60 -8.74
CA PRO A 185 -1.70 11.14 -10.12
C PRO A 185 -2.40 12.15 -11.05
N VAL A 186 -3.13 13.12 -10.50
CA VAL A 186 -3.94 14.08 -11.28
C VAL A 186 -3.46 15.52 -11.10
N GLN A 187 -3.04 15.86 -9.89
CA GLN A 187 -2.56 17.21 -9.55
C GLN A 187 -1.08 17.13 -9.22
N ASN A 188 -0.31 18.20 -9.46
CA ASN A 188 1.11 18.27 -9.07
C ASN A 188 1.30 18.52 -7.56
N HIS A 189 0.46 17.88 -6.73
CA HIS A 189 0.62 17.87 -5.29
C HIS A 189 1.50 16.70 -4.84
N ILE A 190 2.16 16.88 -3.70
CA ILE A 190 3.08 15.91 -3.11
C ILE A 190 2.56 15.56 -1.73
N ALA A 191 2.47 14.27 -1.41
CA ALA A 191 2.22 13.83 -0.04
C ALA A 191 3.49 13.26 0.56
N THR A 192 3.77 13.64 1.81
CA THR A 192 4.90 13.13 2.58
C THR A 192 4.42 12.47 3.86
N ALA A 193 5.05 11.35 4.19
CA ALA A 193 4.83 10.58 5.41
C ALA A 193 6.02 10.78 6.35
N SER A 194 5.77 10.83 7.66
CA SER A 194 6.85 10.99 8.64
C SER A 194 6.62 10.19 9.91
N ALA A 195 7.73 9.96 10.61
CA ALA A 195 7.73 9.32 11.91
C ALA A 195 7.10 10.19 13.01
N ASP A 196 6.95 11.50 12.76
CA ASP A 196 6.24 12.45 13.63
C ASP A 196 4.71 12.21 13.71
N ARG A 197 4.23 11.15 13.03
CA ARG A 197 2.82 10.70 12.96
C ARG A 197 1.93 11.57 12.08
N THR A 198 2.52 12.53 11.37
CA THR A 198 1.79 13.42 10.49
C THR A 198 2.04 13.06 9.03
N ALA A 199 0.99 13.09 8.22
CA ALA A 199 1.13 13.15 6.76
C ALA A 199 0.88 14.59 6.31
N LYS A 200 1.69 15.10 5.39
CA LYS A 200 1.56 16.49 4.89
C LYS A 200 1.37 16.50 3.39
N LEU A 201 0.44 17.32 2.93
CA LEU A 201 0.23 17.60 1.52
C LEU A 201 0.89 18.94 1.16
N TRP A 202 1.62 18.94 0.05
CA TRP A 202 2.41 20.07 -0.42
C TRP A 202 2.02 20.44 -1.84
N ASN A 203 2.16 21.73 -2.15
CA ASN A 203 2.25 22.21 -3.52
C ASN A 203 3.66 22.01 -4.10
N ALA A 204 3.78 22.07 -5.43
CA ALA A 204 5.07 22.06 -6.12
C ALA A 204 6.00 23.22 -5.68
N GLU A 205 5.41 24.37 -5.30
CA GLU A 205 6.13 25.53 -4.75
C GLU A 205 6.66 25.30 -3.32
N GLY A 206 6.24 24.23 -2.67
CA GLY A 206 6.69 23.81 -1.35
C GLY A 206 5.94 24.40 -0.17
N THR A 207 4.76 24.95 -0.41
CA THR A 207 3.82 25.34 0.64
C THR A 207 3.03 24.12 1.14
N VAL A 208 2.86 24.03 2.46
CA VAL A 208 1.99 23.00 3.07
C VAL A 208 0.55 23.41 2.82
N LEU A 209 -0.18 22.58 2.09
CA LEU A 209 -1.63 22.73 1.90
C LEU A 209 -2.39 22.22 3.11
N LYS A 210 -2.07 20.98 3.53
CA LYS A 210 -2.79 20.29 4.60
C LYS A 210 -1.88 19.40 5.43
N THR A 211 -2.26 19.23 6.69
CA THR A 211 -1.65 18.33 7.65
C THR A 211 -2.71 17.33 8.11
N PHE A 212 -2.48 16.05 7.84
CA PHE A 212 -3.33 14.97 8.31
C PHE A 212 -2.76 14.43 9.62
N GLU A 213 -3.53 14.64 10.68
CA GLU A 213 -3.20 14.21 12.04
C GLU A 213 -4.28 13.26 12.54
N GLY A 214 -3.86 12.13 13.10
CA GLY A 214 -4.81 11.17 13.66
C GLY A 214 -4.14 9.86 14.09
N HIS A 215 -3.05 9.48 13.43
CA HIS A 215 -2.29 8.29 13.79
C HIS A 215 -1.61 8.40 15.16
N LEU A 216 -1.59 7.28 15.89
CA LEU A 216 -1.02 7.23 17.23
C LEU A 216 0.48 6.95 17.22
N ASP A 217 0.97 6.27 16.18
CA ASP A 217 2.36 5.89 15.99
C ASP A 217 2.87 6.35 14.61
N ARG A 218 4.17 6.21 14.39
CA ARG A 218 4.86 6.63 13.16
C ARG A 218 4.19 6.07 11.91
N LEU A 219 4.26 6.83 10.82
CA LEU A 219 3.74 6.37 9.53
C LEU A 219 4.73 5.40 8.87
N GLY A 220 4.18 4.48 8.07
CA GLY A 220 4.92 3.60 7.17
C GLY A 220 5.07 4.26 5.80
N ARG A 221 4.19 3.86 4.88
CA ARG A 221 4.09 4.38 3.50
C ARG A 221 2.78 5.12 3.27
N ILE A 222 2.75 5.90 2.19
CA ILE A 222 1.57 6.61 1.69
C ILE A 222 1.35 6.24 0.23
N ALA A 223 0.09 6.16 -0.18
CA ALA A 223 -0.28 6.04 -1.58
C ALA A 223 -1.48 6.93 -1.91
N PHE A 224 -1.52 7.46 -3.13
CA PHE A 224 -2.70 8.15 -3.64
C PHE A 224 -3.65 7.17 -4.30
N HIS A 225 -4.94 7.41 -4.12
CA HIS A 225 -5.94 6.76 -4.94
C HIS A 225 -5.83 7.26 -6.40
N PRO A 226 -6.05 6.42 -7.43
CA PRO A 226 -5.89 6.82 -8.84
C PRO A 226 -6.81 7.95 -9.32
N SER A 227 -7.85 8.29 -8.55
CA SER A 227 -8.69 9.48 -8.81
C SER A 227 -8.05 10.79 -8.35
N GLY A 228 -6.98 10.74 -7.55
CA GLY A 228 -6.33 11.91 -6.95
C GLY A 228 -7.10 12.57 -5.80
N LYS A 229 -8.31 12.11 -5.45
CA LYS A 229 -9.13 12.68 -4.37
C LYS A 229 -8.85 12.09 -2.98
N TYR A 230 -8.37 10.85 -2.92
CA TYR A 230 -8.15 10.15 -1.65
C TYR A 230 -6.68 9.81 -1.45
N LEU A 231 -6.30 9.78 -0.18
CA LEU A 231 -4.94 9.47 0.25
C LEU A 231 -4.98 8.34 1.29
N GLY A 232 -4.26 7.27 1.00
CA GLY A 232 -4.08 6.14 1.91
C GLY A 232 -2.81 6.32 2.73
N THR A 233 -2.93 6.17 4.05
CA THR A 233 -1.81 6.22 5.00
C THR A 233 -1.75 4.92 5.78
N THR A 234 -0.53 4.44 6.01
CA THR A 234 -0.29 3.28 6.86
C THR A 234 0.53 3.69 8.06
N SER A 235 0.29 3.02 9.19
CA SER A 235 1.05 3.33 10.39
C SER A 235 1.37 2.11 11.23
N PHE A 236 2.27 2.35 12.18
CA PHE A 236 2.68 1.33 13.13
C PHE A 236 1.66 1.05 14.23
N ASP A 237 0.58 1.84 14.30
CA ASP A 237 -0.59 1.60 15.18
C ASP A 237 -1.47 0.41 14.75
N LYS A 238 -1.03 -0.36 13.74
CA LYS A 238 -1.71 -1.53 13.14
C LYS A 238 -2.94 -1.17 12.29
N THR A 239 -3.20 0.12 12.11
CA THR A 239 -4.27 0.62 11.27
C THR A 239 -3.71 1.22 9.98
N TRP A 240 -4.56 1.25 8.96
CA TRP A 240 -4.37 2.14 7.83
C TRP A 240 -5.61 3.01 7.69
N ARG A 241 -5.40 4.25 7.25
CA ARG A 241 -6.46 5.26 7.15
C ARG A 241 -6.59 5.78 5.74
N LEU A 242 -7.81 6.08 5.34
CA LEU A 242 -8.15 6.77 4.10
C LEU A 242 -8.59 8.20 4.43
N TRP A 243 -7.94 9.16 3.81
CA TRP A 243 -8.21 10.58 3.95
C TRP A 243 -8.81 11.13 2.67
N ASP A 244 -9.71 12.08 2.82
CA ASP A 244 -10.12 12.95 1.73
C ASP A 244 -9.19 14.16 1.64
N ILE A 245 -8.65 14.41 0.44
CA ILE A 245 -7.69 15.48 0.20
C ILE A 245 -8.37 16.85 0.25
N ASP A 246 -9.58 16.96 -0.27
CA ASP A 246 -10.29 18.24 -0.44
C ASP A 246 -10.84 18.76 0.90
N THR A 247 -11.30 17.86 1.77
CA THR A 247 -11.81 18.21 3.12
C THR A 247 -10.73 18.10 4.19
N GLY A 248 -9.83 17.13 4.09
CA GLY A 248 -8.85 16.83 5.14
C GLY A 248 -9.36 15.84 6.18
N GLU A 249 -10.57 15.32 6.00
CA GLU A 249 -11.23 14.45 6.96
C GLU A 249 -10.78 12.99 6.81
N GLU A 250 -10.75 12.28 7.94
CA GLU A 250 -10.57 10.84 7.98
C GLU A 250 -11.87 10.15 7.57
N LEU A 251 -11.85 9.46 6.42
CA LEU A 251 -13.01 8.75 5.90
C LEU A 251 -13.11 7.35 6.49
N LEU A 252 -12.01 6.60 6.47
CA LEU A 252 -11.98 5.19 6.83
C LEU A 252 -10.81 4.90 7.76
N LEU A 253 -11.11 4.29 8.90
CA LEU A 253 -10.14 3.65 9.78
C LEU A 253 -10.29 2.14 9.62
N GLN A 254 -9.22 1.45 9.23
CA GLN A 254 -9.28 0.01 9.03
C GLN A 254 -8.24 -0.73 9.85
N GLU A 255 -8.76 -1.62 10.69
CA GLU A 255 -7.99 -2.58 11.46
C GLU A 255 -8.06 -3.96 10.83
N GLY A 256 -7.03 -4.78 11.03
CA GLY A 256 -7.07 -6.17 10.61
C GLY A 256 -5.72 -6.88 10.61
N HIS A 257 -4.62 -6.12 10.69
CA HIS A 257 -3.30 -6.68 10.96
C HIS A 257 -3.10 -6.80 12.49
N SER A 258 -2.45 -7.88 12.93
CA SER A 258 -2.06 -8.11 14.33
C SER A 258 -0.83 -7.28 14.76
N ARG A 259 -0.02 -6.82 13.81
CA ARG A 259 1.14 -5.93 13.94
C ARG A 259 0.98 -4.73 13.01
N SER A 260 1.98 -3.84 13.07
CA SER A 260 2.07 -2.61 12.29
C SER A 260 1.91 -2.84 10.80
N VAL A 261 1.20 -1.92 10.14
CA VAL A 261 1.06 -1.88 8.68
C VAL A 261 2.22 -1.06 8.12
N TYR A 262 2.98 -1.63 7.20
CA TYR A 262 4.16 -0.99 6.65
C TYR A 262 3.87 -0.29 5.32
N GLY A 263 3.14 -0.94 4.43
CA GLY A 263 2.92 -0.43 3.07
C GLY A 263 1.47 -0.55 2.60
N ILE A 264 1.14 0.29 1.63
CA ILE A 264 -0.17 0.37 0.99
C ILE A 264 0.03 0.64 -0.49
N ASP A 265 -0.81 0.03 -1.31
CA ASP A 265 -0.92 0.35 -2.73
C ASP A 265 -2.37 0.31 -3.16
N PHE A 266 -2.73 1.16 -4.12
CA PHE A 266 -4.06 1.19 -4.70
C PHE A 266 -4.07 0.43 -6.02
N HIS A 267 -5.11 -0.35 -6.24
CA HIS A 267 -5.35 -0.94 -7.54
C HIS A 267 -5.60 0.17 -8.57
N GLN A 268 -5.16 -0.03 -9.80
CA GLN A 268 -5.24 0.97 -10.89
C GLN A 268 -6.69 1.36 -11.23
N ASP A 269 -7.62 0.42 -11.09
CA ASP A 269 -9.07 0.70 -11.21
C ASP A 269 -9.60 1.55 -10.03
N GLY A 270 -8.90 1.64 -8.90
CA GLY A 270 -9.35 2.33 -7.68
C GLY A 270 -10.36 1.55 -6.84
N SER A 271 -10.75 0.34 -7.23
CA SER A 271 -11.70 -0.47 -6.45
C SER A 271 -11.08 -1.09 -5.19
N LEU A 272 -9.83 -1.52 -5.29
CA LEU A 272 -9.14 -2.31 -4.29
C LEU A 272 -7.94 -1.55 -3.71
N VAL A 273 -7.64 -1.88 -2.45
CA VAL A 273 -6.42 -1.47 -1.75
C VAL A 273 -5.72 -2.70 -1.24
N ALA A 274 -4.41 -2.78 -1.42
CA ALA A 274 -3.60 -3.78 -0.76
C ALA A 274 -2.79 -3.14 0.36
N SER A 275 -2.76 -3.79 1.53
CA SER A 275 -1.89 -3.39 2.63
C SER A 275 -1.00 -4.54 3.09
N CYS A 276 0.27 -4.24 3.35
CA CYS A 276 1.25 -5.17 3.92
C CYS A 276 1.49 -4.86 5.39
N GLY A 277 1.45 -5.91 6.20
CA GLY A 277 1.78 -5.84 7.62
C GLY A 277 3.12 -6.49 7.94
N LEU A 278 3.67 -6.12 9.09
CA LEU A 278 4.79 -6.86 9.71
C LEU A 278 4.36 -8.22 10.28
N ASP A 279 3.10 -8.62 10.08
CA ASP A 279 2.57 -9.96 10.36
C ASP A 279 2.88 -11.00 9.28
N ALA A 280 3.65 -10.63 8.25
CA ALA A 280 3.87 -11.44 7.06
C ALA A 280 2.59 -11.68 6.21
N LEU A 281 1.55 -10.87 6.45
CA LEU A 281 0.28 -10.94 5.72
C LEU A 281 0.14 -9.74 4.79
N ALA A 282 -0.27 -10.00 3.55
CA ALA A 282 -0.81 -8.98 2.67
C ALA A 282 -2.34 -9.11 2.62
N ARG A 283 -3.05 -8.03 2.87
CA ARG A 283 -4.52 -8.01 2.83
C ARG A 283 -4.98 -7.14 1.69
N VAL A 284 -5.98 -7.61 0.95
CA VAL A 284 -6.66 -6.84 -0.10
C VAL A 284 -8.05 -6.46 0.41
N TRP A 285 -8.31 -5.17 0.39
CA TRP A 285 -9.51 -4.50 0.88
C TRP A 285 -10.32 -3.95 -0.30
N ASP A 286 -11.63 -4.04 -0.20
CA ASP A 286 -12.54 -3.35 -1.11
C ASP A 286 -12.93 -2.01 -0.51
N LEU A 287 -12.64 -0.91 -1.20
CA LEU A 287 -12.98 0.42 -0.69
C LEU A 287 -14.48 0.65 -0.63
N ARG A 288 -15.24 0.03 -1.54
CA ARG A 288 -16.70 0.21 -1.66
C ARG A 288 -17.45 -0.43 -0.49
N THR A 289 -16.99 -1.59 -0.04
CA THR A 289 -17.64 -2.33 1.06
C THR A 289 -16.93 -2.17 2.39
N GLY A 290 -15.66 -1.74 2.39
CA GLY A 290 -14.80 -1.68 3.57
C GLY A 290 -14.41 -3.05 4.11
N ARG A 291 -14.59 -4.13 3.35
CA ARG A 291 -14.29 -5.51 3.78
C ARG A 291 -12.95 -5.97 3.21
N SER A 292 -12.24 -6.81 3.96
CA SER A 292 -11.11 -7.57 3.44
C SER A 292 -11.65 -8.68 2.54
N ILE A 293 -11.25 -8.68 1.26
CA ILE A 293 -11.63 -9.73 0.31
C ILE A 293 -10.64 -10.90 0.40
N LEU A 294 -9.34 -10.58 0.50
CA LEU A 294 -8.26 -11.58 0.45
C LEU A 294 -7.29 -11.34 1.59
N ALA A 295 -6.95 -12.41 2.30
CA ALA A 295 -5.74 -12.51 3.11
C ALA A 295 -4.76 -13.40 2.33
N LEU A 296 -3.67 -12.82 1.87
CA LEU A 296 -2.63 -13.50 1.12
C LEU A 296 -1.57 -14.00 2.11
N GLU A 297 -1.71 -15.28 2.46
CA GLU A 297 -0.82 -16.00 3.36
C GLU A 297 0.25 -16.74 2.56
N GLY A 298 1.52 -16.44 2.84
CA GLY A 298 2.61 -17.14 2.17
C GLY A 298 3.99 -16.70 2.60
N HIS A 299 4.19 -15.40 2.88
CA HIS A 299 5.44 -14.93 3.42
C HIS A 299 5.65 -15.44 4.85
N VAL A 300 6.89 -15.78 5.18
CA VAL A 300 7.27 -16.22 6.54
C VAL A 300 7.67 -15.03 7.40
N LYS A 301 8.19 -13.98 6.75
CA LYS A 301 8.71 -12.77 7.38
C LYS A 301 7.89 -11.53 6.95
N PRO A 302 8.06 -10.39 7.64
CA PRO A 302 7.38 -9.14 7.30
C PRO A 302 7.41 -8.79 5.81
N ILE A 303 6.31 -8.23 5.32
CA ILE A 303 6.19 -7.74 3.95
C ILE A 303 6.46 -6.24 3.96
N LEU A 304 7.37 -5.79 3.09
CA LEU A 304 7.85 -4.41 3.04
C LEU A 304 7.43 -3.71 1.76
N GLY A 305 7.32 -4.43 0.64
CA GLY A 305 6.88 -3.88 -0.64
C GLY A 305 5.57 -4.51 -1.11
N ILE A 306 4.68 -3.70 -1.68
CA ILE A 306 3.50 -4.14 -2.43
C ILE A 306 3.42 -3.30 -3.70
N SER A 307 3.09 -3.95 -4.82
CA SER A 307 2.67 -3.23 -6.02
C SER A 307 1.65 -4.03 -6.82
N PHE A 308 0.59 -3.35 -7.29
CA PHE A 308 -0.35 -3.88 -8.26
C PHE A 308 0.20 -3.78 -9.69
N SER A 309 -0.01 -4.83 -10.47
CA SER A 309 0.20 -4.76 -11.91
C SER A 309 -0.84 -3.85 -12.58
N PRO A 310 -0.47 -3.06 -13.61
CA PRO A 310 -1.42 -2.29 -14.44
C PRO A 310 -2.52 -3.13 -15.07
N ASN A 311 -2.21 -4.39 -15.39
CA ASN A 311 -3.17 -5.37 -15.90
C ASN A 311 -4.31 -5.66 -14.91
N GLY A 312 -4.11 -5.39 -13.62
CA GLY A 312 -5.11 -5.54 -12.55
C GLY A 312 -5.38 -6.99 -12.15
N TYR A 313 -4.52 -7.92 -12.58
CA TYR A 313 -4.64 -9.35 -12.26
C TYR A 313 -3.58 -9.80 -11.28
N HIS A 314 -2.38 -9.23 -11.40
CA HIS A 314 -1.24 -9.58 -10.57
C HIS A 314 -1.00 -8.55 -9.48
N LEU A 315 -0.61 -9.05 -8.31
CA LEU A 315 -0.10 -8.27 -7.20
C LEU A 315 1.24 -8.87 -6.79
N ALA A 316 2.28 -8.04 -6.70
CA ALA A 316 3.59 -8.44 -6.24
C ALA A 316 3.80 -7.99 -4.80
N THR A 317 4.26 -8.89 -3.95
CA THR A 317 4.64 -8.61 -2.56
C THR A 317 6.12 -8.93 -2.36
N GLY A 318 6.86 -8.00 -1.78
CA GLY A 318 8.27 -8.17 -1.42
C GLY A 318 8.42 -8.37 0.09
N GLY A 319 9.03 -9.48 0.48
CA GLY A 319 9.23 -9.84 1.89
C GLY A 319 10.66 -9.63 2.39
N GLU A 320 10.80 -9.61 3.71
CA GLU A 320 12.09 -9.74 4.41
C GLU A 320 12.64 -11.19 4.36
N ASP A 321 11.88 -12.12 3.80
CA ASP A 321 12.33 -13.47 3.45
C ASP A 321 13.12 -13.52 2.14
N ASN A 322 13.47 -12.35 1.59
CA ASN A 322 14.20 -12.15 0.33
C ASN A 322 13.43 -12.65 -0.90
N THR A 323 12.17 -13.04 -0.74
CA THR A 323 11.32 -13.52 -1.82
C THR A 323 10.35 -12.42 -2.26
N CYS A 324 10.14 -12.34 -3.57
CA CYS A 324 9.03 -11.60 -4.13
C CYS A 324 7.96 -12.60 -4.59
N ARG A 325 6.75 -12.52 -4.03
CA ARG A 325 5.64 -13.39 -4.41
C ARG A 325 4.68 -12.65 -5.32
N ILE A 326 4.23 -13.35 -6.35
CA ILE A 326 3.28 -12.83 -7.33
C ILE A 326 1.98 -13.59 -7.17
N TRP A 327 0.93 -12.82 -6.92
CA TRP A 327 -0.41 -13.31 -6.60
C TRP A 327 -1.33 -13.02 -7.76
N ASP A 328 -2.17 -13.99 -8.11
CA ASP A 328 -3.29 -13.77 -9.03
C ASP A 328 -4.55 -13.51 -8.21
N LEU A 329 -5.12 -12.31 -8.37
CA LEU A 329 -6.32 -11.88 -7.66
C LEU A 329 -7.56 -12.68 -8.09
N ARG A 330 -7.61 -13.19 -9.33
CA ARG A 330 -8.74 -13.97 -9.85
C ARG A 330 -8.73 -15.39 -9.29
N LYS A 331 -7.55 -16.02 -9.27
CA LYS A 331 -7.36 -17.39 -8.76
C LYS A 331 -7.20 -17.44 -7.25
N LYS A 332 -6.96 -16.30 -6.60
CA LYS A 332 -6.70 -16.15 -5.16
C LYS A 332 -5.53 -17.02 -4.68
N LYS A 333 -4.50 -17.20 -5.53
CA LYS A 333 -3.35 -18.07 -5.28
C LYS A 333 -2.06 -17.36 -5.65
N SER A 334 -0.96 -17.73 -4.98
CA SER A 334 0.38 -17.38 -5.41
C SER A 334 0.69 -18.12 -6.71
N LEU A 335 0.94 -17.38 -7.80
CA LEU A 335 1.37 -17.94 -9.07
C LEU A 335 2.82 -18.37 -9.00
N TYR A 336 3.67 -17.47 -8.53
CA TYR A 336 5.12 -17.63 -8.59
C TYR A 336 5.79 -16.98 -7.39
N THR A 337 6.89 -17.58 -6.94
CA THR A 337 7.75 -17.04 -5.88
C THR A 337 9.13 -16.84 -6.47
N ILE A 338 9.53 -15.58 -6.63
CA ILE A 338 10.83 -15.17 -7.13
C ILE A 338 11.81 -15.12 -5.95
N PRO A 339 12.89 -15.94 -5.93
CA PRO A 339 14.02 -15.71 -5.05
C PRO A 339 14.79 -14.50 -5.57
N ALA A 340 14.39 -13.30 -5.15
CA ALA A 340 14.82 -12.08 -5.81
C ALA A 340 16.24 -11.68 -5.40
N HIS A 341 16.53 -11.71 -4.10
CA HIS A 341 17.70 -11.02 -3.52
C HIS A 341 18.40 -11.84 -2.43
N ALA A 342 19.59 -11.40 -2.03
CA ALA A 342 20.34 -12.01 -0.92
C ALA A 342 19.94 -11.43 0.45
N ASN A 343 19.34 -10.24 0.46
CA ASN A 343 18.84 -9.55 1.64
C ASN A 343 17.37 -9.16 1.45
N LEU A 344 16.78 -8.52 2.46
CA LEU A 344 15.39 -8.11 2.45
C LEU A 344 15.08 -7.16 1.28
N ILE A 345 13.88 -7.30 0.74
CA ILE A 345 13.35 -6.46 -0.35
C ILE A 345 12.72 -5.22 0.28
N SER A 346 13.17 -4.04 -0.12
CA SER A 346 12.68 -2.78 0.44
C SER A 346 11.42 -2.29 -0.27
N GLU A 347 11.38 -2.41 -1.59
CA GLU A 347 10.29 -1.93 -2.43
C GLU A 347 10.18 -2.76 -3.72
N VAL A 348 8.96 -2.87 -4.21
CA VAL A 348 8.63 -3.58 -5.45
C VAL A 348 7.70 -2.69 -6.24
N LYS A 349 8.00 -2.46 -7.52
CA LYS A 349 7.18 -1.63 -8.42
C LYS A 349 7.04 -2.33 -9.76
N PHE A 350 5.81 -2.42 -10.25
CA PHE A 350 5.57 -2.71 -11.67
C PHE A 350 5.76 -1.44 -12.50
N GLU A 351 6.09 -1.63 -13.77
CA GLU A 351 5.97 -0.58 -14.77
C GLU A 351 4.55 0.02 -14.75
N PRO A 352 4.37 1.35 -14.69
CA PRO A 352 3.05 1.96 -14.44
C PRO A 352 2.01 1.81 -15.57
N GLN A 353 2.43 1.75 -16.83
CA GLN A 353 1.51 1.79 -17.99
C GLN A 353 1.04 0.39 -18.40
N GLU A 354 1.99 -0.46 -18.77
CA GLU A 354 1.70 -1.77 -19.38
C GLU A 354 2.03 -2.95 -18.47
N GLY A 355 3.00 -2.76 -17.56
CA GLY A 355 3.39 -3.81 -16.61
C GLY A 355 4.21 -4.91 -17.26
N TYR A 356 5.03 -4.62 -18.26
CA TYR A 356 5.86 -5.61 -18.95
C TYR A 356 7.01 -6.12 -18.10
N PHE A 357 7.52 -5.28 -17.20
CA PHE A 357 8.54 -5.66 -16.24
C PHE A 357 8.19 -5.23 -14.81
N LEU A 358 8.86 -5.90 -13.87
CA LEU A 358 8.81 -5.68 -12.45
C LEU A 358 10.20 -5.29 -11.98
N VAL A 359 10.31 -4.25 -11.17
CA VAL A 359 11.58 -3.87 -10.55
C VAL A 359 11.49 -4.14 -9.05
N THR A 360 12.56 -4.68 -8.50
CA THR A 360 12.70 -4.99 -7.08
C THR A 360 13.94 -4.30 -6.53
N ALA A 361 13.80 -3.56 -5.43
CA ALA A 361 14.89 -2.91 -4.71
C ALA A 361 15.19 -3.65 -3.41
N SER A 362 16.48 -3.75 -3.06
CA SER A 362 16.91 -4.58 -1.93
C SER A 362 18.05 -3.94 -1.14
N TYR A 363 18.19 -4.42 0.11
CA TYR A 363 19.27 -4.03 1.01
C TYR A 363 20.61 -4.71 0.69
N ASP A 364 20.66 -5.56 -0.34
CA ASP A 364 21.91 -6.13 -0.88
C ASP A 364 22.60 -5.20 -1.89
N THR A 365 22.24 -3.92 -1.89
CA THR A 365 22.75 -2.84 -2.77
C THR A 365 22.38 -2.99 -4.25
N THR A 366 21.57 -4.00 -4.59
CA THR A 366 21.13 -4.24 -5.95
C THR A 366 19.66 -3.91 -6.15
N ALA A 367 19.33 -3.34 -7.30
CA ALA A 367 17.98 -3.35 -7.84
C ALA A 367 17.95 -4.30 -9.04
N LYS A 368 16.92 -5.14 -9.13
CA LYS A 368 16.79 -6.13 -10.22
C LYS A 368 15.51 -5.89 -10.98
N VAL A 369 15.63 -5.90 -12.31
CA VAL A 369 14.51 -5.87 -13.26
C VAL A 369 14.18 -7.29 -13.67
N TRP A 370 12.91 -7.64 -13.63
CA TRP A 370 12.36 -8.96 -13.94
C TRP A 370 11.30 -8.83 -15.04
N SER A 371 11.21 -9.81 -15.93
CA SER A 371 10.07 -9.90 -16.86
C SER A 371 8.78 -10.24 -16.11
N ALA A 372 7.67 -9.60 -16.44
CA ALA A 372 6.38 -9.86 -15.77
C ALA A 372 5.68 -11.16 -16.22
N ARG A 373 6.13 -11.80 -17.30
CA ARG A 373 5.58 -13.08 -17.78
C ARG A 373 6.40 -14.28 -17.30
N ASP A 374 7.70 -14.23 -17.61
CA ASP A 374 8.62 -15.34 -17.34
C ASP A 374 9.27 -15.26 -15.96
N PHE A 375 9.20 -14.09 -15.30
CA PHE A 375 9.87 -13.81 -14.02
C PHE A 375 11.37 -14.12 -14.03
N LYS A 376 11.98 -14.03 -15.22
CA LYS A 376 13.43 -14.13 -15.40
C LYS A 376 14.09 -12.78 -15.09
N PRO A 377 15.29 -12.78 -14.48
CA PRO A 377 16.05 -11.56 -14.27
C PRO A 377 16.57 -11.05 -15.61
N VAL A 378 16.27 -9.80 -15.91
CA VAL A 378 16.65 -9.10 -17.14
C VAL A 378 17.95 -8.35 -16.91
N LYS A 379 17.96 -7.51 -15.86
CA LYS A 379 19.09 -6.66 -15.51
C LYS A 379 19.29 -6.57 -14.01
N THR A 380 20.56 -6.59 -13.59
CA THR A 380 20.97 -6.28 -12.22
C THR A 380 21.64 -4.91 -12.21
N LEU A 381 21.02 -3.95 -11.51
CA LEU A 381 21.51 -2.60 -11.31
C LEU A 381 22.30 -2.58 -9.99
N SER A 382 23.62 -2.77 -10.08
CA SER A 382 24.52 -2.92 -8.93
C SER A 382 25.59 -1.83 -8.92
N VAL A 383 25.18 -0.59 -8.65
CA VAL A 383 26.12 0.55 -8.54
C VAL A 383 26.06 1.22 -7.17
N HIS A 384 25.14 0.83 -6.29
CA HIS A 384 25.06 1.39 -4.93
C HIS A 384 26.09 0.78 -3.99
N GLU A 385 26.63 1.63 -3.11
CA GLU A 385 27.64 1.26 -2.11
C GLU A 385 26.97 0.79 -0.81
N ALA A 386 25.72 1.21 -0.56
CA ALA A 386 24.87 0.75 0.52
C ALA A 386 23.45 0.38 0.05
N LYS A 387 22.60 0.15 1.05
CA LYS A 387 21.26 -0.40 0.96
C LYS A 387 20.35 0.52 0.15
N ILE A 388 19.60 -0.05 -0.79
CA ILE A 388 18.55 0.69 -1.52
C ILE A 388 17.29 0.68 -0.65
N THR A 389 16.68 1.84 -0.43
CA THR A 389 15.48 1.99 0.40
C THR A 389 14.22 2.10 -0.42
N SER A 390 14.28 2.83 -1.52
CA SER A 390 13.13 3.12 -2.35
C SER A 390 13.49 3.21 -3.81
N MET A 391 12.47 3.05 -4.63
CA MET A 391 12.59 3.08 -6.07
C MET A 391 11.28 3.50 -6.71
N ASP A 392 11.37 4.25 -7.80
CA ASP A 392 10.21 4.56 -8.64
C ASP A 392 10.58 4.51 -10.12
N ILE A 393 9.56 4.36 -10.95
CA ILE A 393 9.67 4.23 -12.41
C ILE A 393 8.86 5.36 -13.03
N THR A 394 9.37 6.01 -14.07
CA THR A 394 8.58 6.99 -14.82
C THR A 394 7.40 6.33 -15.54
N ALA A 395 6.36 7.10 -15.80
CA ALA A 395 5.19 6.61 -16.55
C ALA A 395 5.60 6.00 -17.90
N ASP A 396 6.59 6.59 -18.59
CA ASP A 396 7.05 6.14 -19.90
C ASP A 396 8.02 4.95 -19.85
N ALA A 397 8.31 4.41 -18.65
CA ALA A 397 9.27 3.33 -18.41
C ALA A 397 10.71 3.62 -18.89
N SER A 398 10.99 4.85 -19.33
CA SER A 398 12.28 5.31 -19.83
C SER A 398 13.32 5.47 -18.72
N HIS A 399 12.87 5.81 -17.52
CA HIS A 399 13.74 6.16 -16.40
C HIS A 399 13.35 5.41 -15.14
N ILE A 400 14.36 4.84 -14.48
CA ILE A 400 14.22 4.24 -13.15
C ILE A 400 15.04 5.08 -12.18
N VAL A 401 14.46 5.43 -11.04
CA VAL A 401 15.20 6.06 -9.95
C VAL A 401 15.32 5.11 -8.79
N THR A 402 16.54 5.03 -8.29
CA THR A 402 16.88 4.26 -7.11
C THR A 402 17.52 5.18 -6.09
N VAL A 403 17.08 5.02 -4.84
CA VAL A 403 17.49 5.85 -3.74
C VAL A 403 18.08 4.97 -2.65
N SER A 404 19.25 5.36 -2.15
CA SER A 404 20.03 4.54 -1.23
C SER A 404 20.41 5.25 0.07
N HIS A 405 20.83 4.43 1.04
CA HIS A 405 21.42 4.90 2.28
C HIS A 405 22.76 5.64 2.09
N ASP A 406 23.36 5.55 0.90
CA ASP A 406 24.55 6.34 0.52
C ASP A 406 24.23 7.82 0.34
N ARG A 407 22.97 8.22 0.56
CA ARG A 407 22.47 9.58 0.37
C ARG A 407 22.44 9.98 -1.10
N THR A 408 22.64 9.02 -2.01
CA THR A 408 22.66 9.27 -3.45
C THR A 408 21.33 8.89 -4.09
N ILE A 409 20.96 9.68 -5.09
CA ILE A 409 19.88 9.43 -6.03
C ILE A 409 20.56 8.95 -7.30
N LYS A 410 20.20 7.77 -7.79
CA LYS A 410 20.71 7.24 -9.06
C LYS A 410 19.57 7.10 -10.05
N LEU A 411 19.73 7.78 -11.18
CA LEU A 411 18.80 7.76 -12.29
C LEU A 411 19.37 6.89 -13.40
N TRP A 412 18.59 5.91 -13.81
CA TRP A 412 18.91 4.95 -14.85
C TRP A 412 18.09 5.30 -16.09
N THR A 413 18.73 5.48 -17.23
CA THR A 413 18.05 5.74 -18.50
C THR A 413 18.37 4.64 -19.51
N SER A 414 17.44 4.43 -20.43
CA SER A 414 17.69 3.55 -21.57
C SER A 414 18.68 4.22 -22.54
N ALA A 415 19.56 3.43 -23.14
CA ALA A 415 20.59 3.95 -24.04
C ALA A 415 20.05 4.54 -25.36
N ASP A 416 18.79 4.25 -25.71
CA ASP A 416 18.17 4.75 -26.94
C ASP A 416 17.66 6.19 -26.77
N ASP A 417 17.12 6.55 -25.60
CA ASP A 417 16.73 7.93 -25.29
C ASP A 417 17.97 8.87 -25.29
N MET A 418 19.16 8.34 -25.01
CA MET A 418 20.43 9.08 -25.07
C MET A 418 20.83 9.48 -26.49
N LYS A 419 20.44 8.69 -27.50
CA LYS A 419 20.74 8.97 -28.92
C LYS A 419 19.74 9.96 -29.51
N GLU A 420 18.48 9.86 -29.15
CA GLU A 420 17.47 10.84 -29.57
C GLU A 420 17.75 12.22 -28.97
N GLN A 421 18.11 12.28 -27.68
CA GLN A 421 18.49 13.54 -27.03
C GLN A 421 19.80 14.14 -27.58
N ALA A 422 20.73 13.32 -28.06
CA ALA A 422 21.95 13.82 -28.70
C ALA A 422 21.68 14.41 -30.10
N MET A 423 20.64 13.94 -30.82
CA MET A 423 20.25 14.49 -32.12
C MET A 423 19.43 15.78 -32.03
N ASP A 424 18.73 16.02 -30.91
CA ASP A 424 17.95 17.25 -30.70
C ASP A 424 18.81 18.46 -30.26
N VAL A 425 20.10 18.23 -29.94
CA VAL A 425 21.04 19.27 -29.47
C VAL A 425 22.02 19.72 -30.56
N ASP A 426 22.13 18.96 -31.65
CA ASP A 426 22.93 19.30 -32.86
C ASP A 426 22.05 19.98 -33.94
#